data_AF-A0AAN7QQD8-F1
#
_entry.id   AF-A0AAN7QQD8-F1
#
_cell.length_a   1.000
_cell.length_b   1.000
_cell.length_c   1.000
_cell.angle_alpha   90.00
_cell.angle_beta   90.00
_cell.angle_gamma   90.00
#
_symmetry.space_group_name_H-M   'P 1'
#
loop_
_entity.id
_entity.type
_entity.pdbx_description
1 polymer ?
#
loop_
_entity_poly.entity_id
_entity_poly.type
_entity_poly.pdbx_seq_one_letter_code
_entity_poly.pdbx_strand_id
1 'polypeptide(L)'
;MTSEASLLPRLASWRRSEAAAERIQYAVECAMRGCPFTLGLGEPNLAAKQCLDYDGVVKPDELHAFRQNPYSDQIENKENQALYTIHQILEAWLQSASELLNRIAERIESRRFEVAASDCFLLEGIWKLLAEVEPPPPDGYGGLLHPQEPTRY
;
A
#
# COMPACT_ATOMS: atom_id res chain seq x y z
N MET A 1 15.37 16.16 16.28
CA MET A 1 15.65 14.72 16.30
C MET A 1 14.87 14.17 15.12
N THR A 2 15.57 13.81 14.05
CA THR A 2 15.02 13.20 12.84
C THR A 2 14.77 11.72 13.12
N SER A 3 13.68 11.17 12.56
CA SER A 3 13.41 9.72 12.49
C SER A 3 14.72 8.94 12.31
N GLU A 4 14.93 7.92 13.15
CA GLU A 4 16.27 7.38 13.46
C GLU A 4 16.99 6.81 12.23
N ALA A 5 16.27 6.59 11.13
CA ALA A 5 16.81 6.69 9.78
C ALA A 5 15.65 6.94 8.80
N SER A 6 15.46 8.20 8.40
CA SER A 6 14.50 8.65 7.39
C SER A 6 14.19 7.59 6.32
N LEU A 7 12.90 7.18 6.24
CA LEU A 7 12.42 6.08 5.40
C LEU A 7 12.77 6.26 3.92
N LEU A 8 12.66 7.48 3.37
CA LEU A 8 12.82 7.73 1.94
C LEU A 8 14.26 7.50 1.46
N PRO A 9 15.31 8.05 2.13
CA PRO A 9 16.69 7.70 1.81
C PRO A 9 17.01 6.20 1.87
N ARG A 10 16.38 5.45 2.80
CA ARG A 10 16.55 4.00 2.87
C ARG A 10 15.88 3.29 1.69
N LEU A 11 14.67 3.70 1.33
CA LEU A 11 13.93 3.14 0.20
C LEU A 11 14.65 3.40 -1.14
N ALA A 12 15.25 4.59 -1.28
CA ALA A 12 16.05 4.97 -2.45
C ALA A 12 17.34 4.15 -2.58
N SER A 13 17.91 3.68 -1.46
CA SER A 13 19.11 2.83 -1.48
C SER A 13 18.89 1.42 -2.05
N TRP A 14 17.63 1.01 -2.24
CA TRP A 14 17.27 -0.31 -2.77
C TRP A 14 17.11 -0.25 -4.29
N ARG A 15 18.08 -0.80 -5.04
CA ARG A 15 18.13 -0.81 -6.52
C ARG A 15 16.85 -1.27 -7.25
N ARG A 16 16.04 -2.14 -6.64
CA ARG A 16 14.76 -2.60 -7.24
C ARG A 16 13.61 -1.62 -7.04
N SER A 17 13.69 -0.77 -6.03
CA SER A 17 12.63 0.16 -5.64
C SER A 17 13.02 1.62 -5.80
N GLU A 18 14.19 1.92 -6.36
CA GLU A 18 14.69 3.29 -6.58
C GLU A 18 13.64 4.16 -7.30
N ALA A 19 13.10 3.70 -8.44
CA ALA A 19 12.06 4.43 -9.18
C ALA A 19 10.74 4.59 -8.39
N ALA A 20 10.38 3.60 -7.56
CA ALA A 20 9.21 3.71 -6.68
C ALA A 20 9.47 4.70 -5.54
N ALA A 21 10.69 4.68 -4.99
CA ALA A 21 11.12 5.57 -3.92
C ALA A 21 11.14 7.03 -4.37
N GLU A 22 11.66 7.30 -5.57
CA GLU A 22 11.62 8.64 -6.17
C GLU A 22 10.18 9.12 -6.38
N ARG A 23 9.28 8.24 -6.88
CA ARG A 23 7.87 8.59 -7.06
C ARG A 23 7.17 8.88 -5.73
N ILE A 24 7.42 8.08 -4.71
CA ILE A 24 6.86 8.29 -3.37
C ILE A 24 7.41 9.57 -2.77
N GLN A 25 8.73 9.78 -2.84
CA GLN A 25 9.37 11.00 -2.35
C GLN A 25 8.79 12.24 -3.05
N TYR A 26 8.67 12.22 -4.38
CA TYR A 26 8.09 13.33 -5.13
C TYR A 26 6.63 13.60 -4.72
N ALA A 27 5.81 12.56 -4.58
CA ALA A 27 4.42 12.69 -4.15
C ALA A 27 4.30 13.28 -2.74
N VAL A 28 5.13 12.81 -1.81
CA VAL A 28 5.21 13.33 -0.44
C VAL A 28 5.66 14.79 -0.44
N GLU A 29 6.72 15.14 -1.16
CA GLU A 29 7.19 16.53 -1.27
C GLU A 29 6.12 17.46 -1.83
N CYS A 30 5.41 17.04 -2.89
CA CYS A 30 4.29 17.79 -3.46
C CYS A 30 3.17 18.02 -2.45
N ALA A 31 2.79 17.00 -1.69
CA ALA A 31 1.77 17.12 -0.64
C ALA A 31 2.24 18.03 0.51
N MET A 32 3.48 17.86 0.97
CA MET A 32 4.05 18.58 2.11
C MET A 32 4.31 20.06 1.85
N ARG A 33 4.40 20.50 0.58
CA ARG A 33 4.50 21.94 0.25
C ARG A 33 3.34 22.75 0.84
N GLY A 34 2.12 22.23 0.77
CA GLY A 34 0.91 22.88 1.29
C GLY A 34 0.65 22.67 2.78
N CYS A 35 1.34 21.73 3.43
CA CYS A 35 1.09 21.39 4.83
C CYS A 35 1.80 22.33 5.81
N PRO A 36 1.26 22.56 7.02
CA PRO A 36 1.91 23.36 8.06
C PRO A 36 3.07 22.62 8.76
N PHE A 37 3.24 21.32 8.50
CA PHE A 37 4.27 20.46 9.06
C PHE A 37 4.97 19.65 7.95
N THR A 38 6.09 19.04 8.32
CA THR A 38 6.82 18.00 7.56
C THR A 38 6.66 16.66 8.25
N LEU A 39 6.71 15.55 7.52
CA LEU A 39 6.63 14.19 8.07
C LEU A 39 7.96 13.67 8.61
N GLY A 40 9.08 14.35 8.33
CA GLY A 40 10.39 13.91 8.82
C GLY A 40 10.92 12.64 8.13
N LEU A 41 10.35 12.26 6.98
CA LEU A 41 10.70 11.05 6.24
C LEU A 41 12.00 11.14 5.43
N GLY A 42 12.74 12.24 5.57
CA GLY A 42 13.93 12.57 4.75
C GLY A 42 13.67 13.66 3.71
N GLU A 43 12.47 14.24 3.68
CA GLU A 43 12.13 15.39 2.83
C GLU A 43 12.88 16.67 3.26
N PRO A 44 13.26 17.54 2.31
CA PRO A 44 13.96 18.79 2.62
C PRO A 44 13.03 19.80 3.31
N ASN A 45 13.28 20.07 4.59
CA ASN A 45 12.51 21.04 5.38
C ASN A 45 13.05 22.48 5.25
N LEU A 46 13.11 23.01 4.02
CA LEU A 46 13.64 24.35 3.73
C LEU A 46 12.80 25.48 4.35
N ALA A 47 11.53 25.22 4.61
CA ALA A 47 10.60 26.18 5.21
C ALA A 47 10.60 26.17 6.75
N ALA A 48 11.51 25.40 7.38
CA ALA A 48 11.63 25.24 8.83
C ALA A 48 10.29 24.93 9.53
N LYS A 49 9.42 24.16 8.86
CA LYS A 49 8.13 23.74 9.39
C LYS A 49 8.34 22.77 10.56
N GLN A 50 7.33 22.64 11.42
CA GLN A 50 7.37 21.63 12.47
C GLN A 50 7.52 20.24 11.86
N CYS A 51 8.35 19.39 12.45
CA CYS A 51 8.57 18.02 12.01
C CYS A 51 7.71 17.10 12.86
N LEU A 52 6.78 16.39 12.22
CA LEU A 52 6.08 15.27 12.83
C LEU A 52 7.08 14.12 12.99
N ASP A 53 7.09 13.49 14.15
CA ASP A 53 7.85 12.26 14.37
C ASP A 53 7.08 11.08 13.75
N TYR A 54 7.41 10.75 12.51
CA TYR A 54 6.75 9.66 11.79
C TYR A 54 6.87 8.33 12.54
N ASP A 55 8.03 8.02 13.09
CA ASP A 55 8.27 6.74 13.78
C ASP A 55 7.45 6.66 15.07
N GLY A 56 7.29 7.79 15.78
CA GLY A 56 6.41 7.87 16.95
C GLY A 56 4.92 7.68 16.63
N VAL A 57 4.47 8.03 15.42
CA VAL A 57 3.06 7.93 15.00
C VAL A 57 2.75 6.58 14.35
N VAL A 58 3.55 6.18 13.37
CA VAL A 58 3.32 4.98 12.56
C VAL A 58 3.91 3.74 13.22
N LYS A 59 4.89 3.91 14.11
CA LYS A 59 5.53 2.85 14.90
C LYS A 59 5.92 1.64 14.05
N PRO A 60 6.77 1.85 13.02
CA PRO A 60 7.15 0.79 12.10
C PRO A 60 7.81 -0.40 12.80
N ASP A 61 8.49 -0.18 13.93
CA ASP A 61 9.11 -1.25 14.73
C ASP A 61 8.09 -2.19 15.37
N GLU A 62 6.95 -1.65 15.84
CA GLU A 62 5.86 -2.48 16.34
C GLU A 62 5.30 -3.35 15.19
N LEU A 63 5.09 -2.76 14.01
CA LEU A 63 4.66 -3.50 12.81
C LEU A 63 5.68 -4.58 12.41
N HIS A 64 6.97 -4.28 12.45
CA HIS A 64 8.02 -5.25 12.16
C HIS A 64 8.09 -6.38 13.19
N ALA A 65 7.78 -6.12 14.46
CA ALA A 65 7.66 -7.17 15.47
C ALA A 65 6.50 -8.14 15.17
N PHE A 66 5.38 -7.66 14.61
CA PHE A 66 4.27 -8.50 14.14
C PHE A 66 4.59 -9.33 12.90
N ARG A 67 5.71 -9.07 12.22
CA ARG A 67 6.16 -9.87 11.07
C ARG A 67 6.75 -11.23 11.47
N GLN A 68 6.90 -11.50 12.76
CA GLN A 68 7.35 -12.81 13.24
C GLN A 68 6.29 -13.87 12.94
N ASN A 69 6.56 -14.65 11.89
CA ASN A 69 5.72 -15.77 11.49
C ASN A 69 5.64 -16.78 12.66
N PRO A 70 4.45 -17.19 13.13
CA PRO A 70 4.31 -18.22 14.18
C PRO A 70 4.90 -19.58 13.78
N TYR A 71 5.19 -19.79 12.49
CA TYR A 71 5.85 -20.99 11.95
C TYR A 71 7.35 -20.79 11.69
N SER A 72 7.94 -19.65 12.10
CA SER A 72 9.35 -19.33 11.86
C SER A 72 10.33 -20.32 12.51
N ASP A 73 9.97 -20.90 13.65
CA ASP A 73 10.77 -21.92 14.35
C ASP A 73 10.75 -23.30 13.67
N GLN A 74 9.81 -23.54 12.74
CA GLN A 74 9.56 -24.86 12.16
C GLN A 74 10.05 -24.99 10.72
N ILE A 75 9.99 -23.92 9.92
CA ILE A 75 10.36 -23.95 8.51
C ILE A 75 10.98 -22.60 8.10
N GLU A 76 12.29 -22.56 7.87
CA GLU A 76 12.96 -21.43 7.21
C GLU A 76 12.62 -21.39 5.71
N ASN A 77 11.38 -21.02 5.38
CA ASN A 77 10.97 -20.79 3.99
C ASN A 77 10.76 -19.29 3.74
N LYS A 78 11.64 -18.71 2.90
CA LYS A 78 11.55 -17.31 2.46
C LYS A 78 10.25 -17.02 1.69
N GLU A 79 9.67 -18.00 1.02
CA GLU A 79 8.38 -17.87 0.33
C GLU A 79 7.23 -17.70 1.33
N ASN A 80 7.25 -18.43 2.45
CA ASN A 80 6.25 -18.29 3.51
C ASN A 80 6.31 -16.90 4.15
N GLN A 81 7.50 -16.34 4.33
CA GLN A 81 7.67 -14.97 4.84
C GLN A 81 7.12 -13.93 3.87
N ALA A 82 7.35 -14.10 2.56
CA ALA A 82 6.80 -13.23 1.54
C ALA A 82 5.26 -13.29 1.51
N LEU A 83 4.70 -14.50 1.53
CA LEU A 83 3.25 -14.72 1.56
C LEU A 83 2.60 -14.12 2.81
N TYR A 84 3.19 -14.33 3.99
CA TYR A 84 2.71 -13.73 5.24
C TYR A 84 2.74 -12.20 5.19
N THR A 85 3.82 -11.62 4.65
CA THR A 85 3.92 -10.16 4.49
C THR A 85 2.85 -9.63 3.52
N ILE A 86 2.57 -10.35 2.42
CA ILE A 86 1.51 -9.98 1.47
C ILE A 86 0.14 -10.02 2.15
N HIS A 87 -0.18 -11.07 2.91
CA HIS A 87 -1.43 -11.17 3.65
C HIS A 87 -1.59 -10.03 4.66
N GLN A 88 -0.54 -9.70 5.42
CA GLN A 88 -0.58 -8.57 6.36
C GLN A 88 -0.85 -7.23 5.65
N ILE A 89 -0.22 -7.01 4.48
CA ILE A 89 -0.47 -5.79 3.68
C ILE A 89 -1.93 -5.75 3.22
N LEU A 90 -2.47 -6.87 2.71
CA LEU A 90 -3.86 -6.97 2.27
C LEU A 90 -4.84 -6.73 3.42
N GLU A 91 -4.61 -7.35 4.57
CA GLU A 91 -5.42 -7.17 5.78
C GLU A 91 -5.42 -5.72 6.25
N ALA A 92 -4.28 -5.04 6.24
CA ALA A 92 -4.17 -3.63 6.60
C ALA A 92 -4.99 -2.72 5.65
N TRP A 93 -4.96 -3.00 4.34
CA TRP A 93 -5.78 -2.27 3.36
C TRP A 93 -7.27 -2.56 3.52
N LEU A 94 -7.66 -3.81 3.79
CA LEU A 94 -9.05 -4.20 4.05
C LEU A 94 -9.59 -3.52 5.31
N GLN A 95 -8.81 -3.51 6.40
CA GLN A 95 -9.18 -2.81 7.63
C GLN A 95 -9.36 -1.31 7.36
N SER A 96 -8.44 -0.69 6.61
CA SER A 96 -8.52 0.72 6.25
C SER A 96 -9.77 1.04 5.41
N ALA A 97 -10.13 0.16 4.46
CA ALA A 97 -11.35 0.29 3.68
C ALA A 97 -12.62 0.17 4.55
N SER A 98 -12.62 -0.74 5.51
CA SER A 98 -13.73 -0.93 6.46
C SER A 98 -13.96 0.31 7.32
N GLU A 99 -12.90 0.86 7.92
CA GLU A 99 -12.98 2.09 8.71
C GLU A 99 -13.42 3.29 7.85
N LEU A 100 -12.96 3.36 6.60
CA LEU A 100 -13.37 4.40 5.68
C LEU A 100 -14.86 4.31 5.32
N LEU A 101 -15.39 3.10 5.14
CA LEU A 101 -16.83 2.86 4.94
C LEU A 101 -17.65 3.31 6.14
N ASN A 102 -17.22 2.97 7.36
CA ASN A 102 -17.87 3.44 8.59
C ASN A 102 -17.89 4.97 8.66
N ARG A 103 -16.76 5.60 8.34
CA ARG A 103 -16.62 7.06 8.31
C ARG A 103 -17.52 7.71 7.26
N ILE A 104 -17.66 7.10 6.08
CA ILE A 104 -18.57 7.57 5.03
C ILE A 104 -20.01 7.50 5.53
N ALA A 105 -20.43 6.38 6.12
CA ALA A 105 -21.77 6.20 6.65
C ALA A 105 -22.10 7.27 7.70
N GLU A 106 -21.22 7.48 8.67
CA GLU A 106 -21.39 8.52 9.71
C GLU A 106 -21.49 9.94 9.11
N ARG A 107 -20.70 10.24 8.08
CA ARG A 107 -20.71 11.55 7.39
C ARG A 107 -21.99 11.76 6.59
N ILE A 108 -22.53 10.72 5.95
CA ILE A 108 -23.82 10.76 5.25
C ILE A 108 -24.95 11.01 6.24
N GLU A 109 -24.98 10.29 7.37
CA GLU A 109 -25.95 10.49 8.45
C GLU A 109 -25.88 11.92 9.00
N SER A 110 -24.65 12.45 9.15
CA SER A 110 -24.40 13.83 9.55
C SER A 110 -24.68 14.89 8.47
N ARG A 111 -25.17 14.49 7.28
CA ARG A 111 -25.42 15.35 6.11
C ARG A 111 -24.17 16.10 5.59
N ARG A 112 -22.97 15.59 5.85
CA ARG A 112 -21.68 16.15 5.39
C ARG A 112 -21.29 15.54 4.04
N PHE A 113 -22.09 15.79 3.01
CA PHE A 113 -21.99 15.08 1.73
C PHE A 113 -20.70 15.35 0.95
N GLU A 114 -20.19 16.59 0.95
CA GLU A 114 -18.93 16.90 0.23
C GLU A 114 -17.75 16.11 0.79
N VAL A 115 -17.69 16.03 2.12
CA VAL A 115 -16.63 15.34 2.86
C VAL A 115 -16.80 13.81 2.76
N ALA A 116 -18.03 13.31 2.63
CA ALA A 116 -18.31 11.92 2.30
C ALA A 116 -17.91 11.56 0.85
N ALA A 117 -18.16 12.46 -0.12
CA ALA A 117 -17.78 12.23 -1.51
C ALA A 117 -16.25 12.12 -1.68
N SER A 118 -15.49 12.95 -0.96
CA SER A 118 -14.02 12.83 -0.94
C SER A 118 -13.57 11.49 -0.34
N ASP A 119 -14.24 10.98 0.69
CA ASP A 119 -13.92 9.67 1.25
C ASP A 119 -14.26 8.52 0.29
N CYS A 120 -15.37 8.63 -0.45
CA CYS A 120 -15.72 7.65 -1.48
C CYS A 120 -14.63 7.58 -2.56
N PHE A 121 -14.06 8.72 -2.95
CA PHE A 121 -12.94 8.74 -3.90
C PHE A 121 -11.69 8.03 -3.35
N LEU A 122 -11.38 8.20 -2.06
CA LEU A 122 -10.29 7.47 -1.42
C LEU A 122 -10.57 5.97 -1.37
N LEU A 123 -11.81 5.57 -1.08
CA LEU A 123 -12.22 4.17 -1.04
C LEU A 123 -12.10 3.50 -2.42
N GLU A 124 -12.47 4.22 -3.49
CA GLU A 124 -12.27 3.77 -4.87
C GLU A 124 -10.79 3.54 -5.18
N GLY A 125 -9.90 4.43 -4.72
CA GLY A 125 -8.46 4.27 -4.85
C GLY A 125 -7.94 3.00 -4.17
N ILE A 126 -8.40 2.70 -2.96
CA ILE A 126 -8.04 1.47 -2.24
C ILE A 126 -8.52 0.24 -3.01
N TRP A 127 -9.75 0.26 -3.52
CA TRP A 127 -10.28 -0.87 -4.29
C TRP A 127 -9.53 -1.13 -5.59
N LYS A 128 -9.13 -0.09 -6.32
CA LYS A 128 -8.30 -0.24 -7.52
C LYS A 128 -6.95 -0.86 -7.19
N LEU A 129 -6.30 -0.40 -6.10
CA LEU A 129 -5.04 -0.96 -5.64
C LEU A 129 -5.18 -2.46 -5.32
N LEU A 130 -6.24 -2.85 -4.60
CA LEU A 130 -6.49 -4.24 -4.24
C LEU A 130 -6.78 -5.12 -5.46
N ALA A 131 -7.50 -4.60 -6.46
CA ALA A 131 -7.81 -5.32 -7.69
C ALA A 131 -6.57 -5.58 -8.57
N GLU A 132 -5.57 -4.70 -8.52
CA GLU A 132 -4.28 -4.89 -9.24
C GLU A 132 -3.41 -6.01 -8.65
N VAL A 133 -3.66 -6.42 -7.40
CA VAL A 133 -2.92 -7.51 -6.74
C VAL A 133 -3.40 -8.89 -7.20
N GLU A 134 -4.59 -9.00 -7.78
CA GLU A 134 -5.09 -10.26 -8.33
C GLU A 134 -4.41 -10.56 -9.68
N PRO A 135 -3.70 -11.69 -9.83
CA PRO A 135 -3.10 -12.03 -11.11
C PRO A 135 -4.20 -12.18 -12.17
N PRO A 136 -3.98 -11.72 -13.42
CA PRO A 136 -4.94 -11.93 -14.49
C PRO A 136 -5.23 -13.43 -14.62
N PRO A 137 -6.49 -13.82 -14.89
CA PRO A 137 -6.79 -15.22 -15.19
C PRO A 137 -5.88 -15.67 -16.33
N PRO A 138 -5.35 -16.91 -16.29
CA PRO A 138 -4.48 -17.38 -17.35
C PRO A 138 -5.23 -17.27 -18.68
N ASP A 139 -4.76 -16.40 -19.56
CA ASP A 139 -5.20 -16.29 -20.94
C ASP A 139 -4.95 -17.65 -21.62
N GLY A 140 -5.94 -18.53 -21.59
CA GLY A 140 -5.69 -19.96 -21.78
C GLY A 140 -6.91 -20.81 -22.13
N TYR A 141 -7.96 -20.23 -22.74
CA TYR A 141 -8.93 -20.99 -23.53
C TYR A 141 -9.25 -20.24 -24.84
N GLY A 142 -8.21 -19.78 -25.51
CA GLY A 142 -8.26 -19.36 -26.90
C GLY A 142 -7.74 -20.47 -27.81
N GLY A 143 -8.65 -21.30 -28.32
CA GLY A 143 -8.37 -22.19 -29.46
C GLY A 143 -8.22 -23.66 -29.11
N LEU A 144 -9.31 -24.41 -29.27
CA LEU A 144 -9.34 -25.74 -29.89
C LEU A 144 -10.80 -26.07 -30.25
N LEU A 145 -11.36 -25.29 -31.18
CA LEU A 145 -12.44 -25.72 -32.06
C LEU A 145 -11.81 -25.88 -33.45
N HIS A 146 -11.12 -27.00 -33.66
CA HIS A 146 -10.85 -27.50 -35.01
C HIS A 146 -11.95 -28.53 -35.33
N PRO A 147 -12.72 -28.38 -36.41
CA PRO A 147 -13.63 -29.43 -36.85
C PRO A 147 -12.80 -30.64 -37.29
N GLN A 148 -13.18 -31.83 -36.83
CA GLN A 148 -12.62 -33.10 -37.28
C GLN A 148 -12.82 -33.26 -38.79
N GLU A 149 -11.73 -33.42 -39.55
CA GLU A 149 -11.81 -33.93 -40.92
C GLU A 149 -12.15 -35.43 -40.89
N PRO A 150 -13.05 -35.92 -41.76
CA PRO A 150 -13.41 -37.33 -41.77
C PRO A 150 -12.33 -38.15 -42.48
N THR A 151 -11.86 -39.19 -41.79
CA THR A 151 -10.97 -40.24 -42.28
C THR A 151 -11.55 -40.88 -43.54
N ARG A 152 -10.85 -40.77 -44.67
CA ARG A 152 -11.11 -41.59 -45.87
C ARG A 152 -10.24 -42.85 -45.79
N TYR A 153 -10.90 -44.01 -45.76
CA TYR A 153 -10.33 -45.31 -46.10
C TYR A 153 -10.19 -45.44 -47.62
#